data_AF-A0A2B7YFI8-F1
#
_entry.id   AF-A0A2B7YFI8-F1
#
_cell.length_a   1.000
_cell.length_b   1.000
_cell.length_c   1.000
_cell.angle_alpha   90.00
_cell.angle_beta   90.00
_cell.angle_gamma   90.00
#
_symmetry.space_group_name_H-M   'P 1'
#
loop_
_entity.id
_entity.type
_entity.pdbx_description
1 polymer ?
#
loop_
_entity_poly.entity_id
_entity_poly.type
_entity_poly.pdbx_seq_one_letter_code
_entity_poly.pdbx_strand_id
1 'polypeptide(L)'
;MRDFIKELRNNTNKEKIIITQNGNELYFKNGKIDNKFFALTDGTTQESLYYGDVLRFNVPTSKGLKNELLELTVPIRKKGKPVFIINYGKGQKKREFLLKESLKTKFVSELLPSFNADKLYKPIEKYNDEDINSLSEVKNFLCLLNPKVFSDIDEYYQALRNTNYDLLLIEVSYNNVFFTKEQIEELKIKDNGGKRIVIAYLSIGEAEDYRFYWKKKWNKKKPKWIVKENENWEGNYIVKYWTPEWKTIIKEYQKKLDEIGVDGYLLDTVDTYQYFEENYKKTLD
;
A
#
# COMPACT_ATOMS: atom_id res chain seq x y z
N MET A 1 -4.83 -15.21 4.43
CA MET A 1 -3.88 -14.09 4.25
C MET A 1 -2.75 -14.06 5.28
N ARG A 2 -3.01 -14.15 6.59
CA ARG A 2 -1.96 -14.06 7.64
C ARG A 2 -0.74 -14.96 7.42
N ASP A 3 -0.96 -16.23 7.08
CA ASP A 3 0.13 -17.18 6.84
C ASP A 3 0.96 -16.79 5.62
N PHE A 4 0.34 -16.22 4.59
CA PHE A 4 1.07 -15.78 3.41
C PHE A 4 1.96 -14.56 3.73
N ILE A 5 1.43 -13.57 4.45
CA ILE A 5 2.23 -12.43 4.94
C ILE A 5 3.38 -12.92 5.84
N LYS A 6 3.15 -13.93 6.68
CA LYS A 6 4.20 -14.57 7.49
C LYS A 6 5.29 -15.21 6.61
N GLU A 7 4.91 -15.90 5.55
CA GLU A 7 5.87 -16.46 4.58
C GLU A 7 6.71 -15.36 3.92
N LEU A 8 6.09 -14.25 3.50
CA LEU A 8 6.80 -13.12 2.89
C LEU A 8 7.76 -12.44 3.87
N ARG A 9 7.35 -12.28 5.14
CA ARG A 9 8.23 -11.77 6.21
C ARG A 9 9.45 -12.67 6.41
N ASN A 10 9.27 -13.99 6.34
CA ASN A 10 10.35 -14.96 6.51
C ASN A 10 11.24 -15.12 5.26
N ASN A 11 10.78 -14.63 4.11
CA ASN A 11 11.48 -14.75 2.82
C ASN A 11 12.37 -13.54 2.50
N THR A 12 12.54 -12.61 3.44
CA THR A 12 13.30 -11.36 3.27
C THR A 12 14.16 -11.07 4.51
N ASN A 13 15.11 -10.14 4.41
CA ASN A 13 15.85 -9.63 5.57
C ASN A 13 14.88 -8.96 6.58
N LYS A 14 15.13 -9.15 7.87
CA LYS A 14 14.38 -8.54 8.99
C LYS A 14 14.37 -7.01 8.97
N GLU A 15 15.37 -6.39 8.35
CA GLU A 15 15.43 -4.93 8.18
C GLU A 15 14.40 -4.39 7.19
N LYS A 16 13.87 -5.24 6.28
CA LYS A 16 12.86 -4.79 5.31
C LYS A 16 11.57 -4.43 6.03
N ILE A 17 11.03 -3.28 5.68
CA ILE A 17 9.76 -2.79 6.20
C ILE A 17 8.60 -3.53 5.51
N ILE A 18 7.57 -3.92 6.26
CA ILE A 18 6.30 -4.39 5.70
C ILE A 18 5.16 -3.50 6.17
N ILE A 19 4.49 -2.86 5.21
CA ILE A 19 3.26 -2.10 5.41
C ILE A 19 2.15 -2.88 4.71
N THR A 20 1.04 -3.15 5.38
CA THR A 20 -0.16 -3.68 4.72
C THR A 20 -1.05 -2.56 4.23
N GLN A 21 -1.70 -2.71 3.09
CA GLN A 21 -2.76 -1.83 2.63
C GLN A 21 -4.12 -2.47 2.90
N ASN A 22 -4.96 -1.77 3.67
CA ASN A 22 -6.23 -2.27 4.19
C ASN A 22 -6.11 -3.59 4.97
N GLY A 23 -7.16 -4.41 5.01
CA GLY A 23 -7.20 -5.69 5.72
C GLY A 23 -6.89 -5.59 7.22
N ASN A 24 -7.24 -4.45 7.84
CA ASN A 24 -6.87 -4.11 9.21
C ASN A 24 -7.48 -5.08 10.26
N GLU A 25 -8.52 -5.83 9.91
CA GLU A 25 -9.11 -6.91 10.70
C GLU A 25 -8.11 -8.05 10.96
N LEU A 26 -7.12 -8.24 10.09
CA LEU A 26 -6.08 -9.25 10.28
C LEU A 26 -5.22 -9.01 11.53
N TYR A 27 -5.19 -7.77 12.05
CA TYR A 27 -4.52 -7.45 13.31
C TYR A 27 -5.28 -7.93 14.54
N PHE A 28 -6.49 -8.46 14.40
CA PHE A 28 -7.34 -8.82 15.54
C PHE A 28 -7.65 -10.31 15.56
N LYS A 29 -7.73 -10.91 16.75
CA LYS A 29 -8.27 -12.25 16.97
C LYS A 29 -9.16 -12.20 18.19
N ASN A 30 -10.43 -12.60 18.03
CA ASN A 30 -11.44 -12.55 19.08
C ASN A 30 -11.56 -11.14 19.72
N GLY A 31 -11.58 -10.10 18.88
CA GLY A 31 -11.74 -8.71 19.31
C GLY A 31 -10.50 -8.08 19.99
N LYS A 32 -9.37 -8.78 20.05
CA LYS A 32 -8.11 -8.27 20.65
C LYS A 32 -7.00 -8.28 19.62
N ILE A 33 -6.00 -7.40 19.78
CA ILE A 33 -4.82 -7.40 18.90
C ILE A 33 -4.12 -8.77 18.96
N ASP A 34 -3.97 -9.40 17.81
CA ASP A 34 -3.16 -10.60 17.62
C ASP A 34 -1.68 -10.20 17.59
N ASN A 35 -1.01 -10.35 18.74
CA ASN A 35 0.41 -10.02 18.88
C ASN A 35 1.31 -10.77 17.89
N LYS A 36 0.92 -11.98 17.45
CA LYS A 36 1.72 -12.74 16.49
C LYS A 36 1.69 -12.08 15.13
N PHE A 37 0.51 -11.71 14.63
CA PHE A 37 0.39 -10.99 13.37
C PHE A 37 0.93 -9.56 13.48
N PHE A 38 0.68 -8.88 14.60
CA PHE A 38 1.18 -7.53 14.86
C PHE A 38 2.71 -7.47 14.76
N ALA A 39 3.46 -8.50 15.16
CA ALA A 39 4.91 -8.53 15.04
C ALA A 39 5.43 -8.79 13.62
N LEU A 40 4.57 -9.18 12.66
CA LEU A 40 4.99 -9.50 11.29
C LEU A 40 5.08 -8.27 10.37
N THR A 41 4.51 -7.14 10.77
CA THR A 41 4.44 -5.93 9.95
C THR A 41 5.03 -4.75 10.73
N ASP A 42 5.34 -3.66 10.06
CA ASP A 42 5.92 -2.45 10.65
C ASP A 42 4.96 -1.27 10.59
N GLY A 43 4.00 -1.30 9.66
CA GLY A 43 2.95 -0.29 9.52
C GLY A 43 1.69 -0.89 8.89
N THR A 44 0.65 -0.07 8.78
CA THR A 44 -0.52 -0.37 7.95
C THR A 44 -1.08 0.91 7.33
N THR A 45 -1.83 0.78 6.24
CA THR A 45 -2.63 1.85 5.67
C THR A 45 -4.13 1.59 5.84
N GLN A 46 -4.93 2.64 5.68
CA GLN A 46 -6.36 2.53 5.48
C GLN A 46 -6.81 3.46 4.35
N GLU A 47 -7.46 2.86 3.37
CA GLU A 47 -8.01 3.51 2.19
C GLU A 47 -9.51 3.15 2.08
N SER A 48 -10.46 4.10 2.09
CA SER A 48 -10.33 5.48 2.55
C SER A 48 -11.04 5.68 3.89
N LEU A 49 -10.47 6.50 4.78
CA LEU A 49 -11.01 6.66 6.14
C LEU A 49 -11.99 7.82 6.27
N TYR A 50 -11.65 9.00 5.75
CA TYR A 50 -12.46 10.22 5.94
C TYR A 50 -13.09 10.75 4.65
N TYR A 51 -12.42 10.61 3.51
CA TYR A 51 -12.95 11.03 2.20
C TYR A 51 -12.56 10.03 1.10
N GLY A 52 -13.49 9.73 0.19
CA GLY A 52 -13.33 8.71 -0.85
C GLY A 52 -14.35 7.58 -0.77
N ASP A 53 -15.48 7.80 -0.09
CA ASP A 53 -16.49 6.79 0.23
C ASP A 53 -16.96 6.00 -0.99
N VAL A 54 -16.72 4.69 -1.01
CA VAL A 54 -17.12 3.79 -2.10
C VAL A 54 -16.69 4.32 -3.47
N LEU A 55 -15.41 4.67 -3.59
CA LEU A 55 -14.80 5.23 -4.81
C LEU A 55 -15.42 6.55 -5.28
N ARG A 56 -16.04 7.32 -4.39
CA ARG A 56 -16.59 8.65 -4.71
C ARG A 56 -15.64 9.77 -4.29
N PHE A 57 -15.09 10.45 -5.28
CA PHE A 57 -14.11 11.52 -5.06
C PHE A 57 -14.71 12.66 -4.25
N ASN A 58 -13.97 13.16 -3.24
CA ASN A 58 -14.33 14.31 -2.43
C ASN A 58 -15.58 14.12 -1.52
N VAL A 59 -16.13 12.91 -1.46
CA VAL A 59 -17.29 12.54 -0.64
C VAL A 59 -16.82 12.01 0.72
N PRO A 60 -17.40 12.50 1.84
CA PRO A 60 -17.06 11.98 3.16
C PRO A 60 -17.43 10.50 3.31
N THR A 61 -16.55 9.73 3.96
CA THR A 61 -16.84 8.34 4.37
C THR A 61 -18.07 8.32 5.28
N SER A 62 -18.99 7.38 5.03
CA SER A 62 -20.22 7.27 5.82
C SER A 62 -19.90 7.12 7.32
N LYS A 63 -20.76 7.65 8.20
CA LYS A 63 -20.50 7.65 9.64
C LYS A 63 -20.30 6.24 10.21
N GLY A 64 -21.08 5.27 9.74
CA GLY A 64 -20.98 3.86 10.16
C GLY A 64 -19.62 3.27 9.78
N LEU A 65 -19.30 3.28 8.49
CA LEU A 65 -18.03 2.75 7.98
C LEU A 65 -16.83 3.43 8.62
N LYS A 66 -16.83 4.77 8.72
CA LYS A 66 -15.75 5.52 9.39
C LYS A 66 -15.53 5.04 10.83
N ASN A 67 -16.61 4.80 11.58
CA ASN A 67 -16.49 4.34 12.96
C ASN A 67 -15.87 2.93 13.02
N GLU A 68 -16.32 2.01 12.17
CA GLU A 68 -15.76 0.65 12.07
C GLU A 68 -14.26 0.68 11.73
N LEU A 69 -13.87 1.49 10.74
CA LEU A 69 -12.46 1.64 10.35
C LEU A 69 -11.62 2.27 11.47
N LEU A 70 -12.17 3.21 12.25
CA LEU A 70 -11.50 3.77 13.43
C LEU A 70 -11.36 2.74 14.56
N GLU A 71 -12.36 1.88 14.77
CA GLU A 71 -12.30 0.78 15.74
C GLU A 71 -11.20 -0.23 15.41
N LEU A 72 -10.86 -0.41 14.13
CA LEU A 72 -9.73 -1.24 13.70
C LEU A 72 -8.39 -0.50 13.80
N THR A 73 -8.31 0.74 13.33
CA THR A 73 -7.03 1.45 13.15
C THR A 73 -6.50 2.10 14.42
N VAL A 74 -7.39 2.62 15.30
CA VAL A 74 -6.97 3.30 16.53
C VAL A 74 -6.25 2.35 17.51
N PRO A 75 -6.74 1.12 17.79
CA PRO A 75 -6.02 0.18 18.65
C PRO A 75 -4.64 -0.21 18.09
N ILE A 76 -4.52 -0.37 16.77
CA ILE A 76 -3.23 -0.65 16.10
C ILE A 76 -2.24 0.49 16.39
N ARG A 77 -2.67 1.75 16.21
CA ARG A 77 -1.83 2.92 16.47
C ARG A 77 -1.47 3.08 17.94
N LYS A 78 -2.44 2.91 18.84
CA LYS A 78 -2.22 3.00 20.30
C LYS A 78 -1.20 1.98 20.80
N LYS A 79 -1.09 0.82 20.15
CA LYS A 79 -0.06 -0.20 20.46
C LYS A 79 1.32 0.15 19.90
N GLY A 80 1.46 1.25 19.16
CA GLY A 80 2.74 1.80 18.70
C GLY A 80 2.98 1.68 17.19
N LYS A 81 2.15 0.96 16.45
CA LYS A 81 2.35 0.76 15.00
C LYS A 81 1.94 2.01 14.20
N PRO A 82 2.78 2.55 13.31
CA PRO A 82 2.39 3.60 12.38
C PRO A 82 1.17 3.22 11.54
N VAL A 83 0.26 4.18 11.35
CA VAL A 83 -0.95 4.04 10.54
C VAL A 83 -1.02 5.21 9.57
N PHE A 84 -1.03 4.90 8.27
CA PHE A 84 -1.05 5.86 7.18
C PHE A 84 -2.45 5.90 6.54
N ILE A 85 -3.07 7.08 6.48
CA ILE A 85 -4.45 7.21 5.99
C ILE A 85 -4.45 7.83 4.61
N ILE A 86 -5.01 7.10 3.65
CA ILE A 86 -5.20 7.56 2.27
C ILE A 86 -6.65 8.06 2.15
N ASN A 87 -6.81 9.31 1.71
CA ASN A 87 -8.10 9.91 1.43
C ASN A 87 -8.14 10.46 0.01
N TYR A 88 -9.33 10.63 -0.56
CA TYR A 88 -9.51 11.13 -1.92
C TYR A 88 -10.37 12.39 -1.96
N GLY A 89 -9.80 13.48 -2.45
CA GLY A 89 -10.54 14.73 -2.57
C GLY A 89 -9.66 15.94 -2.84
N LYS A 90 -10.26 17.13 -2.70
CA LYS A 90 -9.56 18.41 -2.89
C LYS A 90 -10.11 19.50 -1.97
N GLY A 91 -9.29 20.52 -1.75
CA GLY A 91 -9.67 21.77 -1.09
C GLY A 91 -9.12 21.92 0.33
N GLN A 92 -8.83 23.17 0.69
CA GLN A 92 -8.15 23.55 1.93
C GLN A 92 -8.91 23.12 3.19
N LYS A 93 -10.23 23.28 3.22
CA LYS A 93 -11.07 22.88 4.39
C LYS A 93 -10.92 21.39 4.74
N LYS A 94 -10.79 20.51 3.74
CA LYS A 94 -10.61 19.07 3.98
C LYS A 94 -9.22 18.77 4.52
N ARG A 95 -8.19 19.45 4.01
CA ARG A 95 -6.82 19.33 4.49
C ARG A 95 -6.70 19.77 5.95
N GLU A 96 -7.32 20.89 6.30
CA GLU A 96 -7.39 21.38 7.69
C GLU A 96 -8.16 20.43 8.60
N PHE A 97 -9.24 19.83 8.12
CA PHE A 97 -9.98 18.80 8.85
C PHE A 97 -9.09 17.57 9.10
N LEU A 98 -8.41 17.05 8.07
CA LEU A 98 -7.54 15.88 8.18
C LEU A 98 -6.37 16.14 9.14
N LEU A 99 -5.77 17.33 9.11
CA LEU A 99 -4.75 17.73 10.07
C LEU A 99 -5.27 17.68 11.52
N LYS A 100 -6.48 18.20 11.77
CA LYS A 100 -7.12 18.14 13.10
C LYS A 100 -7.39 16.71 13.55
N GLU A 101 -7.82 15.84 12.65
CA GLU A 101 -8.04 14.42 12.98
C GLU A 101 -6.72 13.67 13.23
N SER A 102 -5.70 13.92 12.41
CA SER A 102 -4.34 13.38 12.60
C SER A 102 -3.76 13.75 13.97
N LEU A 103 -3.98 14.96 14.49
CA LEU A 103 -3.56 15.35 15.84
C LEU A 103 -4.23 14.52 16.94
N LYS A 104 -5.48 14.07 16.73
CA LYS A 104 -6.24 13.27 17.72
C LYS A 104 -5.78 11.81 17.70
N THR A 105 -5.59 11.24 16.52
CA THR A 105 -5.33 9.81 16.34
C THR A 105 -3.85 9.48 16.28
N LYS A 106 -2.99 10.48 16.01
CA LYS A 106 -1.57 10.32 15.65
C LYS A 106 -1.37 9.48 14.39
N PHE A 107 -2.34 9.51 13.47
CA PHE A 107 -2.20 8.97 12.13
C PHE A 107 -1.50 9.98 11.23
N VAL A 108 -0.75 9.50 10.24
CA VAL A 108 -0.26 10.34 9.15
C VAL A 108 -1.27 10.26 8.02
N SER A 109 -1.89 11.38 7.65
CA SER A 109 -2.97 11.39 6.66
C SER A 109 -2.56 12.16 5.41
N GLU A 110 -2.99 11.66 4.26
CA GLU A 110 -2.84 12.35 2.97
C GLU A 110 -4.17 12.45 2.22
N LEU A 111 -4.24 13.42 1.31
CA LEU A 111 -5.41 13.71 0.48
C LEU A 111 -5.00 13.64 -1.00
N LEU A 112 -5.17 12.46 -1.58
CA LEU A 112 -4.86 12.16 -2.97
C LEU A 112 -5.88 12.83 -3.91
N PRO A 113 -5.42 13.29 -5.09
CA PRO A 113 -6.26 13.96 -6.08
C PRO A 113 -6.98 12.99 -7.04
N SER A 114 -6.74 11.68 -6.92
CA SER A 114 -7.21 10.66 -7.86
C SER A 114 -7.14 9.27 -7.20
N PHE A 115 -8.13 8.41 -7.45
CA PHE A 115 -8.10 7.00 -7.02
C PHE A 115 -7.01 6.20 -7.71
N ASN A 116 -6.59 6.61 -8.91
CA ASN A 116 -5.54 5.91 -9.65
C ASN A 116 -4.17 6.01 -8.99
N ALA A 117 -3.98 6.86 -7.97
CA ALA A 117 -2.67 7.15 -7.37
C ALA A 117 -1.61 7.48 -8.44
N ASP A 118 -1.99 8.34 -9.38
CA ASP A 118 -1.25 8.63 -10.62
C ASP A 118 -0.67 10.05 -10.65
N LYS A 119 -0.73 10.79 -9.54
CA LYS A 119 -0.37 12.20 -9.49
C LYS A 119 0.37 12.56 -8.20
N LEU A 120 1.38 13.40 -8.35
CA LEU A 120 1.98 14.10 -7.21
C LEU A 120 0.95 15.04 -6.56
N TYR A 121 1.06 15.22 -5.24
CA TYR A 121 0.17 16.07 -4.47
C TYR A 121 0.90 16.72 -3.29
N LYS A 122 0.56 17.95 -2.93
CA LYS A 122 1.19 18.58 -1.76
C LYS A 122 0.79 17.84 -0.48
N PRO A 123 1.75 17.43 0.37
CA PRO A 123 1.44 16.74 1.61
C PRO A 123 0.54 17.58 2.51
N ILE A 124 -0.34 16.97 3.30
CA ILE A 124 -1.25 17.71 4.20
C ILE A 124 -0.44 18.48 5.25
N GLU A 125 0.51 17.80 5.89
CA GLU A 125 1.56 18.43 6.67
C GLU A 125 2.62 19.04 5.74
N LYS A 126 3.39 20.01 6.24
CA LYS A 126 4.50 20.56 5.45
C LYS A 126 5.54 19.48 5.20
N TYR A 127 6.32 19.65 4.13
CA TYR A 127 7.56 18.89 3.97
C TYR A 127 8.44 19.04 5.21
N ASN A 128 9.17 17.98 5.51
CA ASN A 128 9.95 17.84 6.72
C ASN A 128 11.43 17.68 6.35
N ASP A 129 12.28 18.51 6.93
CA ASP A 129 13.71 18.58 6.58
C ASP A 129 14.57 17.57 7.35
N GLU A 130 14.00 16.89 8.34
CA GLU A 130 14.71 15.89 9.15
C GLU A 130 14.99 14.59 8.39
N ASP A 131 16.06 13.90 8.78
CA ASP A 131 16.34 12.53 8.36
C ASP A 131 15.30 11.56 8.93
N ILE A 132 14.79 10.66 8.08
CA ILE A 132 13.83 9.62 8.46
C ILE A 132 14.53 8.27 8.48
N ASN A 133 14.63 7.67 9.67
CA ASN A 133 15.26 6.38 9.91
C ASN A 133 14.25 5.29 10.33
N SER A 134 13.01 5.68 10.67
CA SER A 134 11.95 4.74 11.03
C SER A 134 10.56 5.24 10.62
N LEU A 135 9.60 4.32 10.45
CA LEU A 135 8.22 4.67 10.13
C LEU A 135 7.52 5.54 11.18
N SER A 136 7.98 5.54 12.44
CA SER A 136 7.42 6.40 13.49
C SER A 136 7.79 7.88 13.35
N GLU A 137 8.82 8.20 12.58
CA GLU A 137 9.31 9.56 12.34
C GLU A 137 8.64 10.23 11.13
N VAL A 138 7.98 9.42 10.27
CA VAL A 138 7.29 9.88 9.06
C VAL A 138 6.16 10.86 9.43
N LYS A 139 6.17 12.06 8.84
CA LYS A 139 5.13 13.10 9.02
C LYS A 139 4.28 13.32 7.78
N ASN A 140 4.75 12.89 6.61
CA ASN A 140 4.02 12.96 5.35
C ASN A 140 4.46 11.84 4.41
N PHE A 141 3.64 11.50 3.42
CA PHE A 141 4.00 10.45 2.46
C PHE A 141 3.44 10.71 1.06
N LEU A 142 4.10 10.16 0.06
CA LEU A 142 3.57 10.05 -1.30
C LEU A 142 3.06 8.63 -1.54
N CYS A 143 1.83 8.50 -2.01
CA CYS A 143 1.30 7.28 -2.60
C CYS A 143 1.14 7.48 -4.10
N LEU A 144 1.99 6.83 -4.89
CA LEU A 144 1.98 6.90 -6.35
C LEU A 144 2.19 5.50 -6.93
N LEU A 145 1.09 4.81 -7.20
CA LEU A 145 1.08 3.39 -7.57
C LEU A 145 0.87 3.18 -9.08
N ASN A 146 0.55 4.26 -9.81
CA ASN A 146 0.32 4.20 -11.25
C ASN A 146 1.10 5.31 -11.98
N PRO A 147 2.30 5.00 -12.51
CA PRO A 147 3.13 6.00 -13.16
C PRO A 147 2.76 6.25 -14.63
N LYS A 148 1.60 5.79 -15.13
CA LYS A 148 1.22 5.91 -16.56
C LYS A 148 1.09 7.35 -17.09
N VAL A 149 1.05 8.35 -16.22
CA VAL A 149 1.03 9.77 -16.63
C VAL A 149 2.39 10.28 -17.09
N PHE A 150 3.48 9.60 -16.70
CA PHE A 150 4.83 9.90 -17.14
C PHE A 150 5.09 9.25 -18.51
N SER A 151 5.98 9.80 -19.32
CA SER A 151 6.34 9.28 -20.64
C SER A 151 7.13 7.98 -20.53
N ASP A 152 8.05 7.93 -19.57
CA ASP A 152 9.01 6.86 -19.37
C ASP A 152 9.47 6.77 -17.91
N ILE A 153 10.35 5.79 -17.65
CA ILE A 153 10.88 5.54 -16.31
C ILE A 153 11.79 6.66 -15.81
N ASP A 154 12.47 7.39 -16.69
CA ASP A 154 13.40 8.44 -16.31
C ASP A 154 12.64 9.70 -15.90
N GLU A 155 11.59 10.09 -16.63
CA GLU A 155 10.70 11.17 -16.21
C GLU A 155 10.07 10.87 -14.85
N TYR A 156 9.58 9.63 -14.67
CA TYR A 156 9.00 9.20 -13.40
C TYR A 156 10.00 9.26 -12.25
N TYR A 157 11.21 8.71 -12.46
CA TYR A 157 12.30 8.76 -11.48
C TYR A 157 12.66 10.21 -11.10
N GLN A 158 12.83 11.10 -12.08
CA GLN A 158 13.13 12.51 -11.82
C GLN A 158 12.02 13.21 -11.04
N ALA A 159 10.76 12.92 -11.37
CA ALA A 159 9.61 13.45 -10.64
C ALA A 159 9.61 13.03 -9.16
N LEU A 160 9.98 11.78 -8.85
CA LEU A 160 10.11 11.31 -7.47
C LEU A 160 11.35 11.90 -6.77
N ARG A 161 12.49 11.96 -7.47
CA ARG A 161 13.75 12.47 -6.95
C ARG A 161 13.61 13.92 -6.46
N ASN A 162 12.89 14.75 -7.20
CA ASN A 162 12.71 16.17 -6.92
C ASN A 162 11.58 16.46 -5.90
N THR A 163 11.44 15.59 -4.88
CA THR A 163 10.42 15.75 -3.82
C THR A 163 11.02 15.51 -2.43
N ASN A 164 10.34 16.03 -1.39
CA ASN A 164 10.79 15.99 0.00
C ASN A 164 9.87 15.17 0.91
N TYR A 165 9.18 14.17 0.37
CA TYR A 165 8.34 13.30 1.21
C TYR A 165 9.18 12.45 2.15
N ASP A 166 8.70 12.21 3.37
CA ASP A 166 9.38 11.35 4.35
C ASP A 166 9.30 9.86 3.97
N LEU A 167 8.23 9.47 3.29
CA LEU A 167 7.94 8.11 2.87
C LEU A 167 7.40 8.11 1.44
N LEU A 168 8.00 7.28 0.58
CA LEU A 168 7.50 6.97 -0.76
C LEU A 168 6.85 5.59 -0.74
N LEU A 169 5.54 5.54 -1.02
CA LEU A 169 4.79 4.33 -1.33
C LEU A 169 4.57 4.30 -2.84
N ILE A 170 5.41 3.56 -3.57
CA ILE A 170 5.52 3.74 -5.01
C ILE A 170 5.49 2.45 -5.81
N GLU A 171 4.96 2.55 -7.02
CA GLU A 171 5.32 1.63 -8.09
C GLU A 171 6.80 1.83 -8.46
N VAL A 172 7.57 0.74 -8.58
CA VAL A 172 9.02 0.77 -8.87
C VAL A 172 9.37 0.38 -10.30
N SER A 173 8.35 0.25 -11.15
CA SER A 173 8.50 -0.08 -12.56
C SER A 173 7.58 0.74 -13.46
N TYR A 174 8.04 1.01 -14.66
CA TYR A 174 7.25 1.64 -15.71
C TYR A 174 7.34 0.78 -16.96
N ASN A 175 6.19 0.33 -17.49
CA ASN A 175 6.12 -0.58 -18.63
C ASN A 175 7.06 -1.81 -18.50
N ASN A 176 7.09 -2.43 -17.32
CA ASN A 176 7.94 -3.57 -16.95
C ASN A 176 9.46 -3.31 -16.93
N VAL A 177 9.90 -2.07 -17.16
CA VAL A 177 11.26 -1.62 -16.84
C VAL A 177 11.28 -1.22 -15.37
N PHE A 178 12.26 -1.70 -14.61
CA PHE A 178 12.38 -1.44 -13.18
C PHE A 178 13.42 -0.36 -12.92
N PHE A 179 13.26 0.38 -11.83
CA PHE A 179 14.34 1.23 -11.34
C PHE A 179 15.60 0.39 -11.07
N THR A 180 16.76 0.98 -11.31
CA THR A 180 18.03 0.36 -10.93
C THR A 180 18.27 0.50 -9.43
N LYS A 181 19.25 -0.25 -8.91
CA LYS A 181 19.65 -0.13 -7.51
C LYS A 181 20.14 1.29 -7.20
N GLU A 182 20.90 1.90 -8.09
CA GLU A 182 21.41 3.26 -7.96
C GLU A 182 20.26 4.27 -7.90
N GLN A 183 19.26 4.13 -8.78
CA GLN A 183 18.07 4.98 -8.75
C GLN A 183 17.32 4.85 -7.43
N ILE A 184 17.14 3.64 -6.89
CA ILE A 184 16.49 3.44 -5.59
C ILE A 184 17.29 4.06 -4.45
N GLU A 185 18.61 3.89 -4.41
CA GLU A 185 19.46 4.51 -3.39
C GLU A 185 19.40 6.05 -3.45
N GLU A 186 19.38 6.63 -4.66
CA GLU A 186 19.17 8.07 -4.81
C GLU A 186 17.76 8.50 -4.37
N LEU A 187 16.73 7.69 -4.62
CA LEU A 187 15.38 7.95 -4.13
C LEU A 187 15.26 7.85 -2.60
N LYS A 188 16.21 7.27 -1.87
CA LYS A 188 16.24 7.34 -0.40
C LYS A 188 16.71 8.69 0.13
N ILE A 189 17.19 9.56 -0.76
CA ILE A 189 17.54 10.93 -0.45
C ILE A 189 16.44 11.85 -0.99
N LYS A 190 15.98 12.76 -0.12
CA LYS A 190 15.06 13.84 -0.44
C LYS A 190 15.78 14.88 -1.31
N ASP A 191 15.01 15.68 -2.04
CA ASP A 191 15.56 16.78 -2.84
C ASP A 191 16.40 17.79 -2.01
N ASN A 192 16.03 18.00 -0.74
CA ASN A 192 16.76 18.84 0.22
C ASN A 192 17.99 18.15 0.86
N GLY A 193 18.30 16.89 0.51
CA GLY A 193 19.42 16.12 1.03
C GLY A 193 19.13 15.26 2.27
N GLY A 194 17.96 15.38 2.89
CA GLY A 194 17.57 14.56 4.03
C GLY A 194 17.21 13.12 3.63
N LYS A 195 17.25 12.17 4.57
CA LYS A 195 16.85 10.77 4.31
C LYS A 195 15.34 10.58 4.30
N ARG A 196 14.86 9.70 3.43
CA ARG A 196 13.48 9.20 3.35
C ARG A 196 13.44 7.69 3.12
N ILE A 197 12.28 7.08 3.36
CA ILE A 197 12.06 5.64 3.20
C ILE A 197 11.37 5.38 1.85
N VAL A 198 11.84 4.37 1.11
CA VAL A 198 11.27 3.94 -0.19
C VAL A 198 10.65 2.54 -0.07
N ILE A 199 9.32 2.47 -0.21
CA ILE A 199 8.53 1.25 -0.11
C ILE A 199 7.92 0.91 -1.46
N ALA A 200 8.17 -0.31 -1.95
CA ALA A 200 7.65 -0.80 -3.21
C ALA A 200 6.23 -1.36 -3.07
N TYR A 201 5.36 -0.99 -4.00
CA TYR A 201 4.06 -1.63 -4.19
C TYR A 201 4.20 -3.12 -4.53
N LEU A 202 3.40 -3.97 -3.88
CA LEU A 202 3.32 -5.39 -4.15
C LEU A 202 1.91 -5.93 -3.84
N SER A 203 1.10 -6.14 -4.89
CA SER A 203 -0.20 -6.81 -4.77
C SER A 203 -0.02 -8.29 -4.44
N ILE A 204 -0.62 -8.78 -3.35
CA ILE A 204 -0.47 -10.18 -2.90
C ILE A 204 -1.77 -11.00 -2.95
N GLY A 205 -2.93 -10.34 -3.03
CA GLY A 205 -4.25 -10.96 -3.22
C GLY A 205 -4.71 -10.98 -4.67
N GLU A 206 -4.10 -10.21 -5.57
CA GLU A 206 -4.49 -10.09 -6.96
C GLU A 206 -3.30 -10.19 -7.92
N ALA A 207 -3.54 -10.77 -9.10
CA ALA A 207 -2.60 -10.79 -10.21
C ALA A 207 -2.95 -9.67 -11.19
N GLU A 208 -1.94 -8.98 -11.69
CA GLU A 208 -2.07 -7.82 -12.58
C GLU A 208 -1.54 -8.18 -13.96
N ASP A 209 -2.34 -8.02 -15.01
CA ASP A 209 -1.99 -8.51 -16.36
C ASP A 209 -0.93 -7.68 -17.09
N TYR A 210 -0.65 -6.48 -16.59
CA TYR A 210 0.41 -5.61 -17.06
C TYR A 210 1.78 -5.92 -16.41
N ARG A 211 1.85 -6.83 -15.43
CA ARG A 211 3.11 -7.18 -14.75
C ARG A 211 3.98 -8.15 -15.55
N PHE A 212 5.27 -8.09 -15.28
CA PHE A 212 6.29 -8.92 -15.93
C PHE A 212 6.06 -10.43 -15.76
N TYR A 213 5.41 -10.85 -14.66
CA TYR A 213 5.11 -12.27 -14.40
C TYR A 213 3.91 -12.77 -15.20
N TRP A 214 3.09 -11.88 -15.77
CA TRP A 214 1.89 -12.26 -16.49
C TRP A 214 2.25 -12.95 -17.81
N LYS A 215 1.80 -14.19 -17.98
CA LYS A 215 2.10 -14.97 -19.18
C LYS A 215 1.02 -14.72 -20.21
N LYS A 216 1.39 -14.32 -21.45
CA LYS A 216 0.44 -14.10 -22.57
C LYS A 216 -0.60 -15.22 -22.77
N LYS A 217 -0.25 -16.48 -22.47
CA LYS A 217 -1.17 -17.63 -22.55
C LYS A 217 -2.37 -17.53 -21.58
N TRP A 218 -2.25 -16.78 -20.49
CA TRP A 218 -3.31 -16.56 -19.50
C TRP A 218 -4.48 -15.71 -20.04
N ASN A 219 -4.25 -14.88 -21.06
CA ASN A 219 -5.30 -14.13 -21.75
C ASN A 219 -6.32 -15.06 -22.43
N LYS A 220 -5.87 -16.23 -22.91
CA LYS A 220 -6.74 -17.24 -23.53
C LYS A 220 -7.31 -18.21 -22.50
N LYS A 221 -6.48 -18.63 -21.55
CA LYS A 221 -6.86 -19.59 -20.51
C LYS A 221 -6.15 -19.26 -19.21
N LYS A 222 -6.90 -18.66 -18.30
CA LYS A 222 -6.45 -18.32 -16.95
C LYS A 222 -6.09 -19.60 -16.16
N PRO A 223 -4.99 -19.62 -15.37
CA PRO A 223 -4.72 -20.67 -14.41
C PRO A 223 -5.87 -20.85 -13.42
N LYS A 224 -6.06 -22.05 -12.86
CA LYS A 224 -7.15 -22.35 -11.91
C LYS A 224 -7.11 -21.55 -10.60
N TRP A 225 -5.97 -20.92 -10.32
CA TRP A 225 -5.77 -20.05 -9.16
C TRP A 225 -6.13 -18.58 -9.45
N ILE A 226 -6.32 -18.17 -10.71
CA ILE A 226 -6.93 -16.88 -11.06
C ILE A 226 -8.45 -17.08 -11.08
N VAL A 227 -9.18 -16.28 -10.29
CA VAL A 227 -10.62 -16.45 -10.06
C VAL A 227 -11.44 -15.63 -11.03
N LYS A 228 -11.36 -14.30 -10.93
CA LYS A 228 -12.08 -13.35 -11.79
C LYS A 228 -11.35 -12.01 -11.81
N GLU A 229 -11.68 -11.19 -12.79
CA GLU A 229 -11.22 -9.79 -12.84
C GLU A 229 -11.89 -8.97 -11.74
N ASN A 230 -11.16 -8.01 -11.21
CA ASN A 230 -11.67 -7.02 -10.27
C ASN A 230 -12.45 -5.96 -11.04
N GLU A 231 -13.74 -5.82 -10.73
CA GLU A 231 -14.65 -4.93 -11.45
C GLU A 231 -14.32 -3.44 -11.27
N ASN A 232 -13.59 -3.09 -10.20
CA ASN A 232 -13.17 -1.72 -9.93
C ASN A 232 -11.79 -1.38 -10.52
N TRP A 233 -11.00 -2.39 -10.85
CA TRP A 233 -9.59 -2.24 -11.23
C TRP A 233 -9.29 -3.12 -12.45
N GLU A 234 -9.50 -2.56 -13.64
CA GLU A 234 -9.24 -3.25 -14.91
C GLU A 234 -7.82 -3.84 -14.95
N GLY A 235 -7.72 -5.09 -15.44
CA GLY A 235 -6.45 -5.82 -15.52
C GLY A 235 -5.97 -6.41 -14.19
N ASN A 236 -6.65 -6.18 -13.08
CA ASN A 236 -6.39 -6.84 -11.80
C ASN A 236 -7.32 -8.04 -11.63
N TYR A 237 -6.81 -9.16 -11.12
CA TYR A 237 -7.54 -10.41 -11.02
C TYR A 237 -7.39 -11.03 -9.64
N ILE A 238 -8.50 -11.28 -8.96
CA ILE A 238 -8.54 -12.01 -7.68
C ILE A 238 -7.88 -13.38 -7.84
N VAL A 239 -6.93 -13.70 -6.95
CA VAL A 239 -6.26 -15.00 -6.96
C VAL A 239 -6.53 -15.79 -5.68
N LYS A 240 -6.46 -17.12 -5.79
CA LYS A 240 -6.36 -18.02 -4.64
C LYS A 240 -4.96 -17.87 -4.04
N TYR A 241 -4.77 -16.82 -3.24
CA TYR A 241 -3.45 -16.38 -2.75
C TYR A 241 -2.71 -17.44 -1.92
N TRP A 242 -3.40 -18.48 -1.46
CA TRP A 242 -2.80 -19.59 -0.71
C TRP A 242 -2.12 -20.64 -1.59
N THR A 243 -2.34 -20.61 -2.91
CA THR A 243 -1.82 -21.62 -3.83
C THR A 243 -0.30 -21.53 -3.99
N PRO A 244 0.43 -22.67 -4.07
CA PRO A 244 1.88 -22.66 -4.25
C PRO A 244 2.34 -21.86 -5.48
N GLU A 245 1.62 -21.96 -6.59
CA GLU A 245 1.97 -21.28 -7.85
C GLU A 245 1.98 -19.77 -7.70
N TRP A 246 0.96 -19.20 -7.04
CA TRP A 246 0.91 -17.76 -6.78
C TRP A 246 1.98 -17.32 -5.78
N LYS A 247 2.17 -18.09 -4.70
CA LYS A 247 3.20 -17.80 -3.70
C LYS A 247 4.59 -17.76 -4.32
N THR A 248 4.90 -18.66 -5.26
CA THR A 248 6.17 -18.64 -5.99
C THR A 248 6.35 -17.36 -6.80
N ILE A 249 5.32 -16.93 -7.55
CA ILE A 249 5.37 -15.68 -8.33
C ILE A 249 5.67 -14.48 -7.43
N ILE A 250 4.98 -14.35 -6.30
CA ILE A 250 5.18 -13.23 -5.39
C ILE A 250 6.53 -13.29 -4.69
N LYS A 251 7.05 -14.48 -4.34
CA LYS A 251 8.40 -14.61 -3.76
C LYS A 251 9.50 -14.25 -4.78
N GLU A 252 9.31 -14.59 -6.06
CA GLU A 252 10.20 -14.15 -7.14
C GLU A 252 10.15 -12.64 -7.33
N TYR A 253 8.96 -12.04 -7.27
CA TYR A 253 8.81 -10.58 -7.33
C TYR A 253 9.48 -9.92 -6.11
N GLN A 254 9.22 -10.41 -4.90
CA GLN A 254 9.87 -9.92 -3.68
C GLN A 254 11.40 -9.95 -3.80
N LYS A 255 11.97 -11.05 -4.32
CA LYS A 255 13.42 -11.13 -4.56
C LYS A 255 13.92 -10.05 -5.53
N LYS A 256 13.18 -9.78 -6.61
CA LYS A 256 13.53 -8.71 -7.56
C LYS A 256 13.52 -7.33 -6.89
N LEU A 257 12.57 -7.10 -5.98
CA LEU A 257 12.49 -5.86 -5.19
C LEU A 257 13.67 -5.76 -4.20
N ASP A 258 14.07 -6.88 -3.57
CA ASP A 258 15.27 -6.94 -2.74
C ASP A 258 16.54 -6.58 -3.53
N GLU A 259 16.67 -7.09 -4.76
CA GLU A 259 17.82 -6.87 -5.65
C GLU A 259 18.02 -5.39 -6.04
N ILE A 260 16.92 -4.65 -6.25
CA ILE A 260 16.97 -3.20 -6.51
C ILE A 260 17.07 -2.36 -5.23
N GLY A 261 17.02 -2.97 -4.05
CA GLY A 261 17.40 -2.32 -2.80
C GLY A 261 16.32 -1.48 -2.10
N VAL A 262 15.03 -1.64 -2.40
CA VAL A 262 13.94 -0.89 -1.71
C VAL A 262 13.95 -1.14 -0.20
N ASP A 263 13.50 -0.20 0.62
CA ASP A 263 13.51 -0.38 2.08
C ASP A 263 12.43 -1.35 2.57
N GLY A 264 11.42 -1.62 1.74
CA GLY A 264 10.36 -2.55 2.11
C GLY A 264 9.21 -2.62 1.11
N TYR A 265 8.09 -3.16 1.58
CA TYR A 265 6.94 -3.52 0.76
C TYR A 265 5.64 -2.93 1.30
N LEU A 266 4.83 -2.37 0.40
CA LEU A 266 3.42 -2.11 0.61
C LEU A 266 2.67 -3.33 0.06
N LEU A 267 2.28 -4.23 0.95
CA LEU A 267 1.49 -5.39 0.61
C LEU A 267 0.06 -4.95 0.38
N ASP A 268 -0.35 -4.92 -0.87
CA ASP A 268 -1.69 -4.54 -1.29
C ASP A 268 -2.58 -5.75 -1.57
N THR A 269 -3.88 -5.50 -1.72
CA THR A 269 -4.94 -6.49 -1.89
C THR A 269 -4.96 -7.53 -0.77
N VAL A 270 -4.58 -7.07 0.43
CA VAL A 270 -4.56 -7.88 1.64
C VAL A 270 -5.97 -8.34 1.98
N ASP A 271 -6.95 -7.46 1.82
CA ASP A 271 -8.38 -7.64 2.05
C ASP A 271 -9.07 -8.61 1.07
N THR A 272 -8.41 -9.08 0.01
CA THR A 272 -8.94 -10.13 -0.88
C THR A 272 -9.32 -11.42 -0.13
N TYR A 273 -8.81 -11.66 1.09
CA TYR A 273 -9.29 -12.76 1.93
C TYR A 273 -10.78 -12.70 2.23
N GLN A 274 -11.36 -11.49 2.34
CA GLN A 274 -12.78 -11.29 2.62
C GLN A 274 -13.65 -11.90 1.52
N TYR A 275 -13.26 -11.76 0.25
CA TYR A 275 -13.93 -12.40 -0.88
C TYR A 275 -14.11 -13.91 -0.66
N PHE A 276 -13.08 -14.60 -0.15
CA PHE A 276 -13.16 -16.05 0.04
C PHE A 276 -13.89 -16.44 1.32
N GLU A 277 -13.76 -15.68 2.40
CA GLU A 277 -14.49 -15.94 3.65
C GLU A 277 -16.00 -15.68 3.50
N GLU A 278 -16.40 -14.62 2.80
CA GLU A 278 -17.81 -14.31 2.52
C GLU A 278 -18.43 -15.34 1.58
N ASN A 279 -17.74 -15.73 0.51
CA ASN A 279 -18.25 -16.75 -0.40
C ASN A 279 -18.33 -18.13 0.27
N TYR A 280 -17.43 -18.44 1.21
CA TYR A 280 -17.54 -19.65 2.01
C TYR A 280 -18.80 -19.64 2.90
N LYS A 281 -19.11 -18.51 3.55
CA LYS A 281 -20.35 -18.36 4.34
C LYS A 281 -21.59 -18.55 3.47
N LYS A 282 -21.65 -17.93 2.29
CA LYS A 282 -22.76 -18.09 1.33
C LYS A 282 -22.97 -19.52 0.84
N THR A 283 -21.97 -20.40 0.92
CA THR A 283 -22.13 -21.82 0.56
C THR A 283 -22.63 -22.70 1.71
N LEU A 284 -22.64 -22.18 2.94
CA LEU A 284 -23.15 -22.88 4.13
C LEU A 284 -24.60 -22.51 4.47
N ASP A 285 -25.07 -21.36 3.99
CA ASP A 285 -26.46 -20.91 4.05
C ASP A 285 -27.29 -21.47 2.87
#